data_AF-A0A815YW64-F1
#
_entry.id   AF-A0A815YW64-F1
#
_cell.length_a   1.000
_cell.length_b   1.000
_cell.length_c   1.000
_cell.angle_alpha   90.00
_cell.angle_beta   90.00
_cell.angle_gamma   90.00
#
_symmetry.space_group_name_H-M   'P 1'
#
loop_
_entity.id
_entity.type
_entity.pdbx_description
1 polymer ?
#
loop_
_entity_poly.entity_id
_entity_poly.type
_entity_poly.pdbx_seq_one_letter_code
_entity_poly.pdbx_strand_id
1 'polypeptide(L)'
;MTANHRPLSIIARCALCSIKAELFVCSHCDKVICQICLDKHQLQLNEILKEQWGLCKTKYLNLYHLSDNHAKEMVNVENEMDRIRLLVNQRYTDLVNLIENEKNNVLNNIEENIQLNSSNVKHTDLQHLFDSIGQRLNNIFDLSPMKPTSISDIFGELQWNIARMSNPILTRSSIIDSRSLNSKLNGSMSSETNDEFHEDGTITSEKPTSMSVMQRQKQWTLDAAGVPHFLCILSKKNHLLFACDKYGSIDLYQLDSNEPRITPRHLRQFELFPGNTTSPQPLIIETFTVYTPFIVVSAHLNDQADTSSIYFFDHRGLKQADTCLQNFPVRQLSADVSCKCLWGIDRHQHLVYYNQLPMNVQQIPNCIEHREDFIKFTRNFEPIRIAQNQTSIAIIERNSQRAQLFDKRTKKKIDEVENLLRSKGIFRLWNVLVIGVVGPRMMLRDDNSMVLKLDEELPPNSRPPSINHLILELDSQGLPVSQIERISVYGLVLGPNQEILLGCKKHQQNGLIECYI
;
A
#
# COMPACT_ATOMS: atom_id res chain seq x y z
N MET A 1 25.78 -15.57 49.24
CA MET A 1 26.99 -16.39 49.48
C MET A 1 27.34 -17.09 48.18
N THR A 2 28.16 -16.47 47.33
CA THR A 2 28.69 -17.08 46.10
C THR A 2 29.86 -17.97 46.47
N ALA A 3 29.73 -19.28 46.29
CA ALA A 3 30.79 -20.23 46.55
C ALA A 3 31.97 -19.95 45.61
N ASN A 4 33.09 -19.47 46.19
CA ASN A 4 34.38 -19.39 45.51
C ASN A 4 34.90 -20.81 45.28
N HIS A 5 34.50 -21.43 44.16
CA HIS A 5 35.16 -22.61 43.66
C HIS A 5 36.57 -22.20 43.18
N ARG A 6 37.58 -22.44 44.03
CA ARG A 6 38.96 -22.41 43.56
C ARG A 6 39.13 -23.55 42.55
N PRO A 7 39.52 -23.27 41.30
CA PRO A 7 39.79 -24.33 40.33
C PRO A 7 40.88 -25.24 40.88
N LEU A 8 40.68 -26.56 40.77
CA LEU A 8 41.69 -27.56 41.11
C LEU A 8 42.91 -27.32 40.20
N SER A 9 44.02 -26.86 40.77
CA SER A 9 45.26 -26.62 40.03
C SER A 9 45.88 -27.97 39.64
N ILE A 10 45.74 -28.37 38.37
CA ILE A 10 46.36 -29.58 37.83
C ILE A 10 47.77 -29.21 37.35
N ILE A 11 48.79 -29.73 38.05
CA ILE A 11 50.19 -29.59 37.63
C ILE A 11 50.53 -30.73 36.66
N ALA A 12 50.68 -30.40 35.39
CA ALA A 12 51.03 -31.35 34.32
C ALA A 12 52.02 -30.73 33.31
N ARG A 13 52.50 -31.51 32.35
CA ARG A 13 53.42 -31.00 31.30
C ARG A 13 52.63 -30.24 30.23
N CYS A 14 53.03 -29.02 29.92
CA CYS A 14 52.44 -28.21 28.87
C CYS A 14 52.59 -28.89 27.50
N ALA A 15 51.50 -28.95 26.73
CA ALA A 15 51.50 -29.58 25.41
C ALA A 15 52.43 -28.91 24.38
N LEU A 16 52.77 -27.63 24.58
CA LEU A 16 53.60 -26.86 23.64
C LEU A 16 55.08 -26.81 24.03
N CYS A 17 55.39 -26.57 25.31
CA CYS A 17 56.78 -26.40 25.76
C CYS A 17 57.30 -27.56 26.62
N SER A 18 56.47 -28.57 26.91
CA SER A 18 56.79 -29.73 27.76
C SER A 18 57.20 -29.43 29.21
N ILE A 19 57.13 -28.17 29.66
CA ILE A 19 57.43 -27.77 31.04
C ILE A 19 56.30 -28.19 31.97
N LYS A 20 56.65 -28.73 33.15
CA LYS A 20 55.69 -29.07 34.20
C LYS A 20 55.25 -27.78 34.92
N ALA A 21 53.99 -27.39 34.74
CA ALA A 21 53.42 -26.16 35.28
C ALA A 21 51.93 -26.35 35.57
N GLU A 22 51.30 -25.35 36.18
CA GLU A 22 49.85 -25.24 36.17
C GLU A 22 49.37 -25.00 34.73
N LEU A 23 48.36 -25.77 34.30
CA LEU A 23 47.86 -25.74 32.94
C LEU A 23 46.49 -25.08 32.86
N PHE A 24 46.28 -24.38 31.75
CA PHE A 24 45.07 -23.66 31.40
C PHE A 24 44.54 -24.22 30.08
N VAL A 25 43.22 -24.26 29.94
CA VAL A 25 42.57 -24.57 28.66
C VAL A 25 42.42 -23.27 27.89
N CYS A 26 43.04 -23.18 26.72
CA CYS A 26 42.85 -22.04 25.83
C CYS A 26 41.42 -22.00 25.32
N SER A 27 40.67 -20.93 25.63
CA SER A 27 39.28 -20.75 25.20
C SER A 27 39.07 -20.66 23.68
N HIS A 28 40.14 -20.52 22.90
CA HIS A 28 40.08 -20.36 21.44
C HIS A 28 40.29 -21.67 20.67
N CYS A 29 40.99 -22.65 21.25
CA CYS A 29 41.37 -23.88 20.54
C CYS A 29 41.41 -25.13 21.43
N ASP A 30 40.92 -25.02 22.66
CA ASP A 30 40.81 -26.07 23.67
C ASP A 30 42.14 -26.77 24.04
N LYS A 31 43.28 -26.20 23.63
CA LYS A 31 44.60 -26.73 23.98
C LYS A 31 44.91 -26.46 25.45
N VAL A 32 45.39 -27.50 26.14
CA VAL A 32 45.82 -27.45 27.54
C VAL A 32 47.31 -27.04 27.59
N ILE A 33 47.59 -25.80 27.97
CA ILE A 33 48.93 -25.17 27.87
C ILE A 33 49.26 -24.38 29.14
N CYS A 34 50.54 -24.17 29.44
CA CYS A 34 50.94 -23.31 30.55
C CYS A 34 50.68 -21.82 30.24
N GLN A 35 50.64 -20.98 31.27
CA GLN A 35 50.36 -19.54 31.14
C GLN A 35 51.29 -18.84 30.11
N ILE A 36 52.59 -19.12 30.13
CA ILE A 36 53.56 -18.52 29.19
C ILE A 36 53.22 -18.87 27.73
N CYS A 37 52.79 -20.11 27.48
CA CYS A 37 52.37 -20.54 26.15
C CYS A 37 51.00 -19.96 25.77
N LEU A 38 50.10 -19.77 26.74
CA LEU A 38 48.82 -19.11 26.54
C LEU A 38 49.01 -17.64 26.13
N ASP A 39 49.86 -16.90 26.83
CA ASP A 39 50.14 -15.49 26.54
C ASP A 39 50.76 -15.32 25.13
N LYS A 40 51.74 -16.18 24.78
CA LYS A 40 52.32 -16.21 23.43
C LYS A 40 51.29 -16.54 22.36
N HIS A 41 50.41 -17.49 22.64
CA HIS A 41 49.36 -17.88 21.70
C HIS A 41 48.31 -16.78 21.51
N GLN A 42 47.93 -16.07 22.59
CA GLN A 42 47.03 -14.92 22.52
C GLN A 42 47.66 -13.76 21.72
N LEU A 43 48.95 -13.49 21.88
CA LEU A 43 49.65 -12.48 21.08
C LEU A 43 49.63 -12.82 19.58
N GLN A 44 49.91 -14.08 19.22
CA GLN A 44 49.83 -14.53 17.82
C GLN A 44 48.41 -14.43 17.25
N LEU A 45 47.39 -14.81 18.02
CA LEU A 45 45.99 -14.67 17.62
C LEU A 45 45.62 -13.20 17.40
N ASN A 46 46.07 -12.30 18.27
CA ASN A 46 45.82 -10.86 18.13
C ASN A 46 46.47 -10.28 16.87
N GLU A 47 47.68 -10.73 16.50
CA GLU A 47 48.31 -10.30 15.24
C GLU A 47 47.53 -10.79 14.01
N ILE A 48 47.13 -12.07 13.99
CA ILE A 48 46.32 -12.63 12.90
C ILE A 48 44.98 -11.89 12.79
N LEU A 49 44.31 -11.64 13.92
CA LEU A 49 43.06 -10.89 13.95
C LEU A 49 43.23 -9.45 13.43
N LYS A 50 44.33 -8.79 13.79
CA LYS A 50 44.65 -7.44 13.31
C LYS A 50 44.87 -7.42 11.79
N GLU A 51 45.56 -8.41 11.25
CA GLU A 51 45.77 -8.57 9.80
C GLU A 51 44.45 -8.82 9.06
N GLN A 52 43.64 -9.78 9.54
CA GLN A 52 42.33 -10.10 8.95
C GLN A 52 41.38 -8.90 9.02
N TRP A 53 41.37 -8.16 10.13
CA TRP A 53 40.60 -6.92 10.26
C TRP A 53 41.05 -5.85 9.25
N GLY A 54 42.36 -5.71 9.03
CA GLY A 54 42.92 -4.83 8.00
C GLY A 54 42.42 -5.20 6.60
N LEU A 55 42.44 -6.49 6.25
CA LEU A 55 41.93 -6.99 4.97
C LEU A 55 40.42 -6.73 4.81
N CYS A 56 39.62 -6.98 5.85
CA CYS A 56 38.18 -6.68 5.86
C CYS A 56 37.91 -5.19 5.67
N LYS A 57 38.66 -4.31 6.34
CA LYS A 57 38.54 -2.85 6.22
C LYS A 57 38.81 -2.38 4.79
N THR A 58 39.85 -2.90 4.15
CA THR A 58 40.18 -2.58 2.75
C THR A 58 39.09 -3.06 1.79
N LYS A 59 38.59 -4.30 1.96
CA LYS A 59 37.47 -4.81 1.14
C LYS A 59 36.21 -3.96 1.30
N TYR A 60 35.90 -3.54 2.52
CA TYR A 60 34.76 -2.66 2.81
C TYR A 60 34.90 -1.30 2.11
N LEU A 61 36.07 -0.66 2.18
CA LEU A 61 36.35 0.60 1.49
C LEU A 61 36.19 0.48 -0.03
N ASN A 62 36.67 -0.62 -0.63
CA ASN A 62 36.50 -0.87 -2.07
C ASN A 62 35.02 -1.03 -2.45
N LEU A 63 34.24 -1.74 -1.64
CA LEU A 63 32.79 -1.86 -1.86
C LEU A 63 32.07 -0.52 -1.69
N TYR A 64 32.50 0.31 -0.74
CA TYR A 64 31.97 1.66 -0.55
C TYR A 64 32.22 2.54 -1.78
N HIS A 65 33.45 2.56 -2.31
CA HIS A 65 33.77 3.30 -3.54
C HIS A 65 33.03 2.78 -4.77
N LEU A 66 32.84 1.47 -4.90
CA LEU A 66 32.03 0.88 -5.97
C LEU A 66 30.57 1.35 -5.89
N SER A 67 30.01 1.39 -4.68
CA SER A 67 28.66 1.89 -4.44
C SER A 67 28.52 3.37 -4.77
N ASP A 68 29.51 4.19 -4.45
CA ASP A 68 29.52 5.63 -4.75
C ASP A 68 29.61 5.90 -6.27
N ASN A 69 30.35 5.07 -7.01
CA ASN A 69 30.39 5.14 -8.47
C ASN A 69 29.05 4.75 -9.11
N HIS A 70 28.41 3.67 -8.63
CA HIS A 70 27.07 3.30 -9.11
C HIS A 70 26.03 4.37 -8.80
N ALA A 71 26.12 5.05 -7.66
CA ALA A 71 25.22 6.17 -7.34
C ALA A 71 25.36 7.32 -8.33
N LYS A 72 26.60 7.66 -8.75
CA LYS A 72 26.84 8.68 -9.79
C LYS A 72 26.32 8.27 -11.16
N GLU A 73 26.45 7.00 -11.52
CA GLU A 73 25.87 6.47 -12.77
C GLU A 73 24.35 6.53 -12.76
N MET A 74 23.70 6.22 -11.63
CA MET A 74 22.25 6.36 -11.50
C MET A 74 21.77 7.80 -11.69
N VAL A 75 22.47 8.78 -11.12
CA VAL A 75 22.16 10.21 -11.32
C VAL A 75 22.29 10.59 -12.81
N ASN A 76 23.28 10.07 -13.52
CA ASN A 76 23.41 10.30 -14.97
C ASN A 76 22.24 9.68 -15.76
N VAL A 77 21.79 8.48 -15.38
CA VAL A 77 20.62 7.83 -16.00
C VAL A 77 19.34 8.62 -15.73
N GLU A 78 19.13 9.11 -14.51
CA GLU A 78 17.99 9.97 -14.15
C GLU A 78 17.97 11.26 -14.99
N ASN A 79 19.11 11.93 -15.12
CA ASN A 79 19.24 13.12 -15.95
C ASN A 79 18.91 12.85 -17.43
N GLU A 80 19.34 11.71 -17.97
CA GLU A 80 19.03 11.34 -19.35
C GLU A 80 17.55 10.97 -19.52
N MET A 81 16.94 10.31 -18.53
CA MET A 81 15.50 10.03 -18.52
C MET A 81 14.68 11.33 -18.50
N ASP A 82 15.07 12.32 -17.71
CA ASP A 82 14.39 13.62 -17.68
C ASP A 82 14.56 14.40 -18.99
N ARG A 83 15.73 14.30 -19.63
CA ARG A 83 15.94 14.83 -20.99
C ARG A 83 15.02 14.15 -22.01
N ILE A 84 14.85 12.84 -21.95
CA ILE A 84 13.94 12.09 -22.83
C ILE A 84 12.48 12.52 -22.57
N ARG A 85 12.06 12.67 -21.30
CA ARG A 85 10.72 13.15 -20.95
C ARG A 85 10.43 14.53 -21.54
N LEU A 86 11.37 15.46 -21.44
CA LEU A 86 11.25 16.79 -22.03
C LEU A 86 11.07 16.72 -23.56
N LEU A 87 11.86 15.89 -24.25
CA LEU A 87 11.74 15.69 -25.70
C LEU A 87 10.38 15.08 -26.09
N VAL A 88 9.88 14.10 -25.34
CA VAL A 88 8.57 13.48 -25.60
C VAL A 88 7.45 14.50 -25.40
N ASN A 89 7.48 15.28 -24.32
CA ASN A 89 6.47 16.31 -24.05
C ASN A 89 6.47 17.41 -25.12
N GLN A 90 7.66 17.80 -25.60
CA GLN A 90 7.78 18.76 -26.69
C GLN A 90 7.17 18.20 -27.98
N ARG A 91 7.51 16.97 -28.36
CA ARG A 91 6.94 16.29 -29.55
C ARG A 91 5.43 16.12 -29.46
N TYR A 92 4.91 15.80 -28.27
CA TYR A 92 3.48 15.71 -28.03
C TYR A 92 2.79 17.08 -28.23
N THR A 93 3.38 18.15 -27.70
CA THR A 93 2.86 19.51 -27.85
C THR A 93 2.86 19.95 -29.32
N ASP A 94 3.94 19.67 -30.05
CA ASP A 94 4.03 19.94 -31.49
C ASP A 94 2.94 19.20 -32.28
N LEU A 95 2.68 17.94 -31.91
CA LEU A 95 1.62 17.13 -32.54
C LEU A 95 0.22 17.69 -32.24
N VAL A 96 -0.05 18.09 -31.00
CA VAL A 96 -1.33 18.71 -30.62
C VAL A 96 -1.56 20.01 -31.39
N ASN A 97 -0.53 20.85 -31.49
CA ASN A 97 -0.61 22.11 -32.25
C ASN A 97 -0.84 21.85 -33.75
N LEU A 98 -0.20 20.83 -34.32
CA LEU A 98 -0.41 20.42 -35.71
C LEU A 98 -1.86 19.98 -35.94
N ILE A 99 -2.40 19.14 -35.05
CA ILE A 99 -3.79 18.66 -35.12
C ILE A 99 -4.78 19.84 -35.01
N GLU A 100 -4.55 20.77 -34.08
CA GLU A 100 -5.44 21.92 -33.90
C GLU A 100 -5.40 22.87 -35.11
N ASN A 101 -4.22 23.09 -35.71
CA ASN A 101 -4.08 23.87 -36.94
C ASN A 101 -4.82 23.21 -38.12
N GLU A 102 -4.68 21.89 -38.30
CA GLU A 102 -5.39 21.17 -39.36
C GLU A 102 -6.91 21.18 -39.14
N LYS A 103 -7.37 21.00 -37.90
CA LYS A 103 -8.79 21.15 -37.53
C LYS A 103 -9.32 22.53 -37.92
N ASN A 104 -8.60 23.59 -37.60
CA ASN A 104 -8.99 24.96 -37.94
C ASN A 104 -8.99 25.20 -39.46
N ASN A 105 -8.01 24.67 -40.19
CA ASN A 105 -7.99 24.71 -41.65
C ASN A 105 -9.19 23.99 -42.29
N VAL A 106 -9.58 22.84 -41.74
CA VAL A 106 -10.77 22.10 -42.18
C VAL A 106 -12.03 22.89 -41.89
N LEU A 107 -12.18 23.45 -40.68
CA LEU A 107 -13.32 24.28 -40.31
C LEU A 107 -13.47 25.51 -41.22
N ASN A 108 -12.37 26.23 -41.47
CA ASN A 108 -12.38 27.39 -42.38
C ASN A 108 -12.77 27.00 -43.82
N ASN A 109 -12.27 25.88 -44.34
CA ASN A 109 -12.66 25.37 -45.66
C ASN A 109 -14.16 25.00 -45.71
N ILE A 110 -14.70 24.42 -44.63
CA ILE A 110 -16.13 24.11 -44.54
C ILE A 110 -16.94 25.42 -44.55
N GLU A 111 -16.55 26.40 -43.74
CA GLU A 111 -17.22 27.70 -43.66
C GLU A 111 -17.20 28.45 -45.00
N GLU A 112 -16.05 28.52 -45.68
CA GLU A 112 -15.93 29.13 -47.01
C GLU A 112 -16.81 28.44 -48.05
N ASN A 113 -16.86 27.11 -48.06
CA ASN A 113 -17.72 26.35 -48.98
C ASN A 113 -19.21 26.53 -48.68
N ILE A 114 -19.60 26.69 -47.41
CA ILE A 114 -20.98 26.98 -47.01
C ILE A 114 -21.36 28.40 -47.43
N GLN A 115 -20.45 29.38 -47.29
CA GLN A 115 -20.68 30.76 -47.72
C GLN A 115 -20.75 30.90 -49.25
N LEU A 116 -19.96 30.15 -50.00
CA LEU A 116 -19.95 30.18 -51.47
C LEU A 116 -21.15 29.47 -52.12
N ASN A 117 -21.81 28.56 -51.41
CA ASN A 117 -22.90 27.73 -51.95
C ASN A 117 -24.25 27.93 -51.23
N SER A 118 -24.64 29.18 -50.98
CA SER A 118 -25.96 29.53 -50.43
C SER A 118 -27.15 29.20 -51.36
N SER A 119 -26.94 28.51 -52.47
CA SER A 119 -27.98 27.92 -53.30
C SER A 119 -27.50 26.62 -53.96
N ASN A 120 -27.93 25.47 -53.42
CA ASN A 120 -27.74 24.09 -53.91
C ASN A 120 -26.37 23.42 -53.66
N VAL A 121 -26.10 23.00 -52.42
CA VAL A 121 -25.09 21.95 -52.15
C VAL A 121 -25.76 20.57 -52.31
N LYS A 122 -25.23 19.71 -53.19
CA LYS A 122 -25.70 18.33 -53.35
C LYS A 122 -24.99 17.42 -52.35
N HIS A 123 -25.68 16.37 -51.88
CA HIS A 123 -25.16 15.37 -50.94
C HIS A 123 -23.82 14.72 -51.38
N THR A 124 -23.58 14.65 -52.69
CA THR A 124 -22.34 14.12 -53.28
C THR A 124 -21.11 14.98 -52.98
N ASP A 125 -21.28 16.31 -52.88
CA ASP A 125 -20.18 17.24 -52.67
C ASP A 125 -19.72 17.23 -51.21
N LEU A 126 -20.66 17.05 -50.27
CA LEU A 126 -20.38 16.83 -48.85
C LEU A 126 -19.68 15.49 -48.62
N GLN A 127 -20.11 14.42 -49.28
CA GLN A 127 -19.48 13.10 -49.13
C GLN A 127 -18.02 13.12 -49.61
N HIS A 128 -17.74 13.75 -50.76
CA HIS A 128 -16.36 13.91 -51.24
C HIS A 128 -15.48 14.75 -50.30
N LEU A 129 -16.04 15.77 -49.67
CA LEU A 129 -15.33 16.58 -48.67
C LEU A 129 -14.98 15.72 -47.43
N PHE A 130 -15.94 14.95 -46.91
CA PHE A 130 -15.72 14.06 -45.77
C PHE A 130 -14.74 12.93 -46.07
N ASP A 131 -14.80 12.35 -47.27
CA ASP A 131 -13.85 11.31 -47.69
C ASP A 131 -12.43 11.89 -47.83
N SER A 132 -12.30 13.13 -48.32
CA SER A 132 -11.01 13.84 -48.41
C SER A 132 -10.42 14.17 -47.03
N ILE A 133 -11.27 14.59 -46.08
CA ILE A 133 -10.87 14.81 -44.67
C ILE A 133 -10.45 13.49 -44.02
N GLY A 134 -11.22 12.41 -44.22
CA GLY A 134 -10.89 11.08 -43.70
C GLY A 134 -9.56 10.54 -44.22
N GLN A 135 -9.25 10.76 -45.50
CA GLN A 135 -7.96 10.37 -46.08
C GLN A 135 -6.79 11.21 -45.54
N ARG A 136 -6.98 12.53 -45.36
CA ARG A 136 -5.94 13.40 -44.77
C ARG A 136 -5.63 13.02 -43.33
N LEU A 137 -6.65 12.75 -42.52
CA LEU A 137 -6.47 12.29 -41.15
C LEU A 137 -5.76 10.93 -41.10
N ASN A 138 -6.16 9.95 -41.94
CA ASN A 138 -5.47 8.66 -42.01
C ASN A 138 -3.98 8.78 -42.37
N ASN A 139 -3.63 9.67 -43.31
CA ASN A 139 -2.23 9.91 -43.69
C ASN A 139 -1.40 10.54 -42.55
N ILE A 140 -2.01 11.34 -41.68
CA ILE A 140 -1.36 11.90 -40.50
C ILE A 140 -1.14 10.82 -39.42
N PHE A 141 -2.08 9.88 -39.27
CA PHE A 141 -2.01 8.83 -38.26
C PHE A 141 -1.11 7.64 -38.65
N ASP A 142 -0.92 7.37 -39.95
CA ASP A 142 0.06 6.37 -40.43
C ASP A 142 1.52 6.78 -40.15
N LEU A 143 1.79 8.06 -39.85
CA LEU A 143 3.10 8.56 -39.44
C LEU A 143 3.36 8.48 -37.92
N SER A 144 2.37 8.05 -37.12
CA SER A 144 2.48 7.98 -35.65
C SER A 144 2.79 6.56 -35.16
N PRO A 145 3.85 6.33 -34.35
CA PRO A 145 4.19 5.00 -33.84
C PRO A 145 3.32 4.51 -32.67
N MET A 146 2.33 5.29 -32.23
CA MET A 146 1.35 4.87 -31.24
C MET A 146 -0.05 4.89 -31.82
N LYS A 147 -0.69 3.70 -31.91
CA LYS A 147 -2.12 3.54 -32.18
C LYS A 147 -2.89 3.63 -30.86
N PRO A 148 -3.67 4.69 -30.58
CA PRO A 148 -4.58 4.73 -29.43
C PRO A 148 -5.91 4.06 -29.77
N THR A 149 -6.46 3.31 -28.82
CA THR A 149 -7.76 2.62 -28.89
C THR A 149 -8.98 3.56 -28.86
N SER A 150 -8.82 4.84 -28.53
CA SER A 150 -9.90 5.84 -28.44
C SER A 150 -10.38 6.41 -29.78
N ILE A 151 -9.79 5.99 -30.90
CA ILE A 151 -10.11 6.48 -32.25
C ILE A 151 -11.43 5.88 -32.77
N SER A 152 -11.77 4.66 -32.34
CA SER A 152 -13.05 4.02 -32.67
C SER A 152 -14.25 4.84 -32.17
N ASP A 153 -14.09 5.53 -31.04
CA ASP A 153 -15.16 6.30 -30.42
C ASP A 153 -15.41 7.62 -31.18
N ILE A 154 -14.35 8.26 -31.67
CA ILE A 154 -14.44 9.47 -32.52
C ILE A 154 -15.06 9.13 -33.88
N PHE A 155 -14.65 8.02 -34.50
CA PHE A 155 -15.27 7.53 -35.74
C PHE A 155 -16.72 7.10 -35.54
N GLY A 156 -17.04 6.52 -34.37
CA GLY A 156 -18.39 6.19 -33.96
C GLY A 156 -19.30 7.42 -33.85
N GLU A 157 -18.84 8.49 -33.19
CA GLU A 157 -19.59 9.74 -33.08
C GLU A 157 -19.79 10.43 -34.44
N LEU A 158 -18.78 10.40 -35.31
CA LEU A 158 -18.86 10.97 -36.67
C LEU A 158 -19.87 10.22 -37.55
N GLN A 159 -19.84 8.89 -37.54
CA GLN A 159 -20.84 8.08 -38.25
C GLN A 159 -22.26 8.29 -37.70
N TRP A 160 -22.40 8.44 -36.38
CA TRP A 160 -23.67 8.69 -35.72
C TRP A 160 -24.27 10.04 -36.12
N ASN A 161 -23.43 11.09 -36.19
CA ASN A 161 -23.84 12.41 -36.64
C ASN A 161 -24.21 12.45 -38.14
N ILE A 162 -23.51 11.69 -38.99
CA ILE A 162 -23.85 11.52 -40.41
C ILE A 162 -25.22 10.84 -40.57
N ALA A 163 -25.51 9.78 -39.79
CA ALA A 163 -26.81 9.09 -39.80
C ALA A 163 -27.96 9.99 -39.31
N ARG A 164 -27.67 10.90 -38.38
CA ARG A 164 -28.65 11.87 -37.86
C ARG A 164 -28.98 12.99 -38.86
N MET A 165 -28.00 13.43 -39.65
CA MET A 165 -28.19 14.49 -40.67
C MET A 165 -28.84 13.99 -41.97
N SER A 166 -28.81 12.68 -42.23
CA SER A 166 -29.35 12.06 -43.46
C SER A 166 -30.82 11.61 -43.36
N ASN A 167 -31.49 11.87 -42.23
CA ASN A 167 -32.87 11.44 -41.99
C ASN A 167 -33.88 12.59 -42.19
N PRO A 168 -34.76 12.58 -43.23
CA PRO A 168 -35.55 13.76 -43.62
C PRO A 168 -36.71 14.13 -42.67
N ILE A 169 -37.02 13.30 -41.66
CA ILE A 169 -38.25 13.40 -40.87
C ILE A 169 -38.04 14.09 -39.50
N LEU A 170 -36.80 14.24 -39.02
CA LEU A 170 -36.51 14.84 -37.70
C LEU A 170 -35.88 16.25 -37.74
N THR A 171 -35.67 16.80 -38.93
CA THR A 171 -34.92 18.06 -39.13
C THR A 171 -35.75 19.34 -39.03
N ARG A 172 -37.08 19.27 -38.80
CA ARG A 172 -37.90 20.49 -38.63
C ARG A 172 -38.20 20.89 -37.18
N SER A 173 -38.09 20.00 -36.19
CA SER A 173 -38.33 20.37 -34.77
C SER A 173 -37.06 20.53 -33.92
N SER A 174 -35.93 19.95 -34.32
CA SER A 174 -34.72 19.91 -33.47
C SER A 174 -33.72 21.07 -33.69
N ILE A 175 -33.95 21.93 -34.70
CA ILE A 175 -33.12 23.12 -34.97
C ILE A 175 -33.56 24.34 -34.14
N ILE A 176 -34.77 24.30 -33.54
CA ILE A 176 -35.28 25.43 -32.73
C ILE A 176 -34.81 25.32 -31.26
N ASP A 177 -34.66 24.12 -30.71
CA ASP A 177 -34.28 23.97 -29.28
C ASP A 177 -32.79 24.14 -28.99
N SER A 178 -31.91 23.98 -30.00
CA SER A 178 -30.46 24.19 -29.84
C SER A 178 -30.06 25.67 -29.77
N ARG A 179 -30.95 26.61 -30.13
CA ARG A 179 -30.75 28.06 -29.91
C ARG A 179 -31.15 28.53 -28.50
N SER A 180 -31.80 27.69 -27.69
CA SER A 180 -32.21 28.06 -26.31
C SER A 180 -31.16 27.76 -25.23
N LEU A 181 -30.11 26.99 -25.55
CA LEU A 181 -29.04 26.63 -24.58
C LEU A 181 -27.84 27.59 -24.59
N ASN A 182 -27.69 28.43 -25.62
CA ASN A 182 -26.63 29.45 -25.68
C ASN A 182 -27.07 30.86 -25.22
N SER A 183 -28.34 31.06 -24.82
CA SER A 183 -28.85 32.37 -24.37
C SER A 183 -28.95 32.56 -22.85
N LYS A 184 -28.45 31.61 -22.04
CA LYS A 184 -28.28 31.80 -20.58
C LYS A 184 -26.86 32.22 -20.17
N LEU A 185 -25.98 32.44 -21.13
CA LEU A 185 -24.67 33.05 -20.93
C LEU A 185 -24.60 34.26 -21.88
N ASN A 186 -24.82 35.45 -21.31
CA ASN A 186 -24.71 36.81 -21.86
C ASN A 186 -26.01 37.51 -22.31
N GLY A 187 -26.43 38.53 -21.54
CA GLY A 187 -27.23 39.64 -22.08
C GLY A 187 -28.34 40.23 -21.19
N SER A 188 -27.96 41.02 -20.18
CA SER A 188 -28.57 42.30 -19.77
C SER A 188 -30.10 42.50 -19.66
N MET A 189 -30.56 42.88 -18.46
CA MET A 189 -31.59 43.92 -18.32
C MET A 189 -30.91 45.27 -18.10
N SER A 190 -31.31 46.26 -18.89
CA SER A 190 -31.05 47.68 -18.68
C SER A 190 -32.16 48.29 -17.82
N SER A 191 -31.80 49.24 -16.94
CA SER A 191 -32.42 50.57 -16.92
C SER A 191 -31.59 51.52 -16.06
N GLU A 192 -31.55 52.76 -16.51
CA GLU A 192 -30.67 53.87 -16.14
C GLU A 192 -30.92 54.41 -14.73
N THR A 193 -29.88 54.95 -14.10
CA THR A 193 -29.85 56.35 -13.62
C THR A 193 -28.44 56.73 -13.15
N ASN A 194 -28.14 58.01 -13.33
CA ASN A 194 -26.87 58.70 -13.13
C ASN A 194 -26.33 58.58 -11.68
N ASP A 195 -25.01 58.55 -11.52
CA ASP A 195 -24.26 59.68 -10.94
C ASP A 195 -22.76 59.36 -10.80
N GLU A 196 -21.99 60.44 -10.81
CA GLU A 196 -20.54 60.61 -10.85
C GLU A 196 -19.77 59.95 -9.69
N PHE A 197 -18.53 59.48 -9.94
CA PHE A 197 -17.27 59.77 -9.21
C PHE A 197 -16.21 58.63 -9.15
N HIS A 198 -14.98 59.01 -9.53
CA HIS A 198 -13.60 58.53 -9.25
C HIS A 198 -13.21 57.03 -9.12
N GLU A 199 -12.35 56.63 -10.08
CA GLU A 199 -10.96 56.11 -9.95
C GLU A 199 -10.55 55.02 -8.95
N ASP A 200 -9.88 54.03 -9.55
CA ASP A 200 -8.71 53.24 -9.13
C ASP A 200 -8.82 52.10 -8.11
N GLY A 201 -8.42 50.90 -8.56
CA GLY A 201 -8.10 49.78 -7.69
C GLY A 201 -8.06 48.40 -8.36
N THR A 202 -6.97 48.13 -9.07
CA THR A 202 -6.55 46.85 -9.66
C THR A 202 -6.81 45.61 -8.78
N ILE A 203 -7.59 44.63 -9.29
CA ILE A 203 -7.68 43.27 -8.74
C ILE A 203 -6.69 42.39 -9.52
N THR A 204 -5.66 41.90 -8.82
CA THR A 204 -4.76 40.87 -9.32
C THR A 204 -5.39 39.49 -9.07
N SER A 205 -5.39 38.64 -10.08
CA SER A 205 -5.88 37.27 -10.01
C SER A 205 -4.87 36.37 -9.30
N GLU A 206 -5.15 36.04 -8.04
CA GLU A 206 -4.41 35.00 -7.34
C GLU A 206 -4.82 33.61 -7.86
N LYS A 207 -3.84 32.88 -8.39
CA LYS A 207 -3.92 31.43 -8.61
C LYS A 207 -4.20 30.73 -7.27
N PRO A 208 -4.93 29.60 -7.25
CA PRO A 208 -5.09 28.81 -6.04
C PRO A 208 -3.73 28.18 -5.67
N THR A 209 -3.06 28.77 -4.70
CA THR A 209 -1.93 28.16 -4.00
C THR A 209 -2.42 26.92 -3.26
N SER A 210 -1.83 25.77 -3.56
CA SER A 210 -1.96 24.57 -2.74
C SER A 210 -1.47 24.91 -1.32
N MET A 211 -2.40 25.00 -0.37
CA MET A 211 -2.04 25.14 1.02
C MET A 211 -1.53 23.80 1.54
N SER A 212 -0.21 23.62 1.57
CA SER A 212 0.38 22.61 2.45
C SER A 212 0.16 23.07 3.90
N VAL A 213 -0.88 22.58 4.55
CA VAL A 213 -1.08 22.81 5.98
C VAL A 213 -0.11 21.88 6.72
N MET A 214 1.09 22.36 7.05
CA MET A 214 1.97 21.67 7.99
C MET A 214 1.39 21.75 9.41
N GLN A 215 0.36 20.97 9.71
CA GLN A 215 0.01 20.70 11.09
C GLN A 215 1.09 19.79 11.68
N ARG A 216 1.69 20.20 12.81
CA ARG A 216 2.56 19.31 13.60
C ARG A 216 1.75 18.12 14.07
N GLN A 217 1.82 17.02 13.33
CA GLN A 217 1.24 15.75 13.72
C GLN A 217 2.01 15.21 14.93
N LYS A 218 1.27 14.66 15.90
CA LYS A 218 1.86 14.14 17.13
C LYS A 218 2.55 12.82 16.83
N GLN A 219 3.78 12.69 17.30
CA GLN A 219 4.57 11.49 17.17
C GLN A 219 4.79 10.93 18.57
N TRP A 220 4.50 9.64 18.75
CA TRP A 220 4.90 8.89 19.93
C TRP A 220 5.89 7.83 19.50
N THR A 221 6.91 7.59 20.34
CA THR A 221 7.79 6.44 20.18
C THR A 221 7.31 5.35 21.13
N LEU A 222 7.03 4.15 20.60
CA LEU A 222 6.81 2.96 21.41
C LEU A 222 8.07 2.10 21.32
N ASP A 223 8.64 1.77 22.47
CA ASP A 223 9.74 0.81 22.56
C ASP A 223 9.18 -0.61 22.43
N ALA A 224 8.85 -1.01 21.20
CA ALA A 224 8.50 -2.39 20.89
C ALA A 224 9.77 -3.24 20.81
N ALA A 225 9.73 -4.47 21.34
CA ALA A 225 10.89 -5.36 21.35
C ALA A 225 11.31 -5.82 19.94
N GLY A 226 10.43 -5.65 18.94
CA GLY A 226 10.67 -5.93 17.54
C GLY A 226 9.73 -5.15 16.61
N VAL A 227 9.84 -5.38 15.31
CA VAL A 227 8.92 -4.80 14.32
C VAL A 227 7.61 -5.60 14.34
N PRO A 228 6.49 -5.02 14.80
CA PRO A 228 5.23 -5.74 14.82
C PRO A 228 4.77 -6.00 13.40
N HIS A 229 4.37 -7.25 13.14
CA HIS A 229 3.80 -7.66 11.85
C HIS A 229 2.30 -7.42 11.82
N PHE A 230 1.65 -7.50 12.98
CA PHE A 230 0.22 -7.32 13.16
C PHE A 230 -0.05 -6.26 14.24
N LEU A 231 -0.97 -5.36 13.96
CA LEU A 231 -1.54 -4.43 14.93
C LEU A 231 -3.04 -4.69 15.02
N CYS A 232 -3.57 -4.79 16.24
CA CYS A 232 -5.00 -4.90 16.49
C CYS A 232 -5.39 -4.06 17.69
N ILE A 233 -6.51 -3.35 17.61
CA ILE A 233 -7.07 -2.60 18.73
C ILE A 233 -8.28 -3.34 19.27
N LEU A 234 -8.31 -3.48 20.59
CA LEU A 234 -9.47 -3.91 21.32
C LEU A 234 -10.09 -2.70 22.03
N SER A 235 -11.24 -2.26 21.53
CA SER A 235 -12.03 -1.22 22.18
C SER A 235 -12.80 -1.79 23.36
N LYS A 236 -12.32 -1.52 24.58
CA LYS A 236 -12.97 -1.77 25.87
C LYS A 236 -13.16 -0.44 26.61
N LYS A 237 -13.43 -0.47 27.93
CA LYS A 237 -13.37 0.74 28.80
C LYS A 237 -12.03 1.48 28.66
N ASN A 238 -10.95 0.72 28.47
CA ASN A 238 -9.64 1.23 28.06
C ASN A 238 -9.34 0.62 26.69
N HIS A 239 -8.89 1.41 25.73
CA HIS A 239 -8.48 0.89 24.43
C HIS A 239 -7.12 0.22 24.57
N LEU A 240 -7.02 -1.02 24.08
CA LEU A 240 -5.79 -1.81 24.15
C LEU A 240 -5.25 -2.03 22.74
N LEU A 241 -3.99 -1.67 22.52
CA LEU A 241 -3.28 -1.93 21.28
C LEU A 241 -2.38 -3.17 21.48
N PHE A 242 -2.64 -4.20 20.69
CA PHE A 242 -1.83 -5.41 20.62
C PHE A 242 -0.91 -5.31 19.41
N ALA A 243 0.39 -5.30 19.66
CA ALA A 243 1.43 -5.33 18.64
C ALA A 243 2.07 -6.72 18.64
N CYS A 244 1.79 -7.52 17.61
CA CYS A 244 2.23 -8.91 17.52
C CYS A 244 3.23 -9.08 16.37
N ASP A 245 4.34 -9.79 16.60
CA ASP A 245 5.23 -10.21 15.53
C ASP A 245 4.72 -11.50 14.84
N LYS A 246 5.46 -11.99 13.83
CA LYS A 246 5.10 -13.21 13.09
C LYS A 246 5.30 -14.52 13.88
N TYR A 247 5.96 -14.47 15.03
CA TYR A 247 6.25 -15.65 15.86
C TYR A 247 5.37 -15.72 17.11
N GLY A 248 4.59 -14.68 17.39
CA GLY A 248 3.65 -14.61 18.51
C GLY A 248 4.16 -13.85 19.72
N SER A 249 5.23 -13.06 19.61
CA SER A 249 5.61 -12.09 20.66
C SER A 249 4.67 -10.88 20.59
N ILE A 250 4.06 -10.54 21.73
CA ILE A 250 3.07 -9.46 21.84
C ILE A 250 3.55 -8.42 22.84
N ASP A 251 3.63 -7.17 22.37
CA ASP A 251 3.68 -5.99 23.22
C ASP A 251 2.25 -5.41 23.36
N LEU A 252 1.80 -5.24 24.60
CA LEU A 252 0.46 -4.74 24.91
C LEU A 252 0.55 -3.31 25.44
N TYR A 253 -0.17 -2.40 24.79
CA TYR A 253 -0.24 -0.98 25.16
C TYR A 253 -1.67 -0.58 25.53
N GLN A 254 -1.78 0.39 26.42
CA GLN A 254 -3.02 1.09 26.71
C GLN A 254 -3.03 2.44 25.99
N LEU A 255 -4.08 2.69 25.23
CA LEU A 255 -4.37 3.98 24.60
C LEU A 255 -5.36 4.76 25.47
N ASP A 256 -5.09 6.04 25.69
CA ASP A 256 -6.05 6.95 26.33
C ASP A 256 -6.92 7.58 25.23
N SER A 257 -8.21 7.24 25.19
CA SER A 257 -9.14 7.79 24.21
C SER A 257 -9.54 9.23 24.48
N ASN A 258 -9.50 9.68 25.73
CA ASN A 258 -9.90 11.03 26.11
C ASN A 258 -8.77 12.02 25.84
N GLU A 259 -7.54 11.57 26.00
CA GLU A 259 -6.35 12.33 25.65
C GLU A 259 -5.45 11.54 24.71
N PRO A 260 -5.77 11.51 23.39
CA PRO A 260 -4.93 10.87 22.39
C PRO A 260 -3.54 11.52 22.30
N ARG A 261 -3.29 12.61 23.03
CA ARG A 261 -1.99 13.28 23.20
C ARG A 261 -1.01 12.46 24.05
N ILE A 262 -1.51 11.65 24.97
CA ILE A 262 -0.70 10.92 25.93
C ILE A 262 -0.04 9.73 25.22
N THR A 263 1.27 9.59 25.42
CA THR A 263 2.04 8.43 24.92
C THR A 263 1.38 7.14 25.38
N PRO A 264 1.10 6.18 24.48
CA PRO A 264 0.56 4.89 24.86
C PRO A 264 1.36 4.25 25.99
N ARG A 265 0.67 3.80 27.04
CA ARG A 265 1.31 3.18 28.19
C ARG A 265 1.58 1.72 27.89
N HIS A 266 2.85 1.33 27.80
CA HIS A 266 3.22 -0.08 27.74
C HIS A 266 2.75 -0.78 29.03
N LEU A 267 1.97 -1.85 28.87
CA LEU A 267 1.43 -2.63 29.98
C LEU A 267 2.29 -3.85 30.28
N ARG A 268 2.60 -4.65 29.24
CA ARG A 268 3.38 -5.88 29.35
C ARG A 268 3.74 -6.46 27.99
N GLN A 269 4.72 -7.35 28.01
CA GLN A 269 5.08 -8.23 26.90
C GLN A 269 4.80 -9.69 27.26
N PHE A 270 4.39 -10.51 26.30
CA PHE A 270 4.21 -11.96 26.46
C PHE A 270 4.29 -12.70 25.11
N GLU A 271 4.50 -14.02 25.15
CA GLU A 271 4.57 -14.89 23.97
C GLU A 271 3.35 -15.80 23.89
N LEU A 272 2.71 -15.90 22.72
CA LEU A 272 1.65 -16.88 22.46
C LEU A 272 2.19 -18.31 22.31
N PHE A 273 3.41 -18.45 21.79
CA PHE A 273 4.08 -19.73 21.57
C PHE A 273 5.48 -19.69 22.21
N PRO A 274 5.61 -20.00 23.51
CA PRO A 274 6.90 -19.97 24.19
C PRO A 274 7.95 -20.85 23.51
N GLY A 275 9.12 -20.28 23.21
CA GLY A 275 10.24 -20.99 22.56
C GLY A 275 10.09 -21.20 21.05
N ASN A 276 9.06 -20.64 20.41
CA ASN A 276 8.80 -20.79 18.97
C ASN A 276 9.97 -20.31 18.09
N THR A 277 10.62 -19.20 18.46
CA THR A 277 11.77 -18.65 17.74
C THR A 277 13.02 -19.53 17.79
N THR A 278 13.10 -20.43 18.77
CA THR A 278 14.19 -21.40 18.93
C THR A 278 13.86 -22.78 18.37
N SER A 279 12.61 -22.99 17.92
CA SER A 279 12.17 -24.26 17.33
C SER A 279 12.81 -24.47 15.96
N PRO A 280 13.23 -25.71 15.60
CA PRO A 280 13.69 -26.02 14.25
C PRO A 280 12.56 -25.86 13.21
N GLN A 281 11.31 -25.99 13.64
CA GLN A 281 10.11 -25.75 12.84
C GLN A 281 9.24 -24.71 13.55
N PRO A 282 9.51 -23.40 13.35
CA PRO A 282 8.72 -22.37 13.96
C PRO A 282 7.33 -22.32 13.33
N LEU A 283 6.32 -22.10 14.17
CA LEU A 283 4.98 -21.68 13.74
C LEU A 283 5.05 -20.24 13.24
N ILE A 284 4.53 -20.02 12.04
CA ILE A 284 4.43 -18.70 11.42
C ILE A 284 2.97 -18.26 11.50
N ILE A 285 2.73 -17.15 12.19
CA ILE A 285 1.41 -16.52 12.25
C ILE A 285 1.11 -15.88 10.88
N GLU A 286 0.00 -16.29 10.27
CA GLU A 286 -0.55 -15.71 9.03
C GLU A 286 -1.47 -14.53 9.34
N THR A 287 -2.24 -14.66 10.42
CA THR A 287 -3.24 -13.65 10.78
C THR A 287 -3.50 -13.61 12.28
N PHE A 288 -3.89 -12.43 12.75
CA PHE A 288 -4.03 -12.08 14.15
C PHE A 288 -5.22 -11.14 14.30
N THR A 289 -6.16 -11.48 15.18
CA THR A 289 -7.30 -10.63 15.52
C THR A 289 -7.63 -10.76 17.01
N VAL A 290 -8.19 -9.71 17.60
CA VAL A 290 -8.50 -9.67 19.04
C VAL A 290 -9.93 -9.19 19.23
N TYR A 291 -10.66 -9.87 20.09
CA TYR A 291 -11.98 -9.44 20.58
C TYR A 291 -12.17 -9.92 22.03
N THR A 292 -13.28 -9.60 22.67
CA THR A 292 -13.56 -10.15 24.01
C THR A 292 -14.34 -11.46 23.85
N PRO A 293 -13.81 -12.62 24.31
CA PRO A 293 -12.72 -12.76 25.29
C PRO A 293 -11.34 -13.18 24.73
N PHE A 294 -11.19 -13.37 23.41
CA PHE A 294 -10.03 -14.07 22.84
C PHE A 294 -9.06 -13.22 22.02
N ILE A 295 -7.80 -13.62 22.02
CA ILE A 295 -6.86 -13.42 20.91
C ILE A 295 -6.99 -14.64 20.00
N VAL A 296 -7.19 -14.43 18.71
CA VAL A 296 -7.31 -15.51 17.73
C VAL A 296 -6.23 -15.36 16.69
N VAL A 297 -5.50 -16.45 16.46
CA VAL A 297 -4.43 -16.51 15.47
C VAL A 297 -4.63 -17.69 14.55
N SER A 298 -4.37 -17.50 13.27
CA SER A 298 -4.11 -18.61 12.36
C SER A 298 -2.61 -18.71 12.12
N ALA A 299 -2.05 -19.90 12.29
CA ALA A 299 -0.64 -20.16 12.07
C ALA A 299 -0.44 -21.49 11.34
N HIS A 300 0.72 -21.63 10.70
CA HIS A 300 1.14 -22.85 10.03
C HIS A 300 2.61 -23.14 10.36
N LEU A 301 3.06 -24.38 10.20
CA LEU A 301 4.48 -24.70 10.24
C LEU A 301 5.14 -24.19 8.97
N ASN A 302 6.38 -23.72 9.05
CA ASN A 302 7.09 -23.10 7.93
C ASN A 302 7.18 -23.98 6.65
N ASP A 303 7.03 -25.29 6.77
CA ASP A 303 7.03 -26.29 5.69
C ASP A 303 5.63 -26.75 5.25
N GLN A 304 4.55 -26.27 5.89
CA GLN A 304 3.16 -26.68 5.64
C GLN A 304 2.26 -25.49 5.27
N ALA A 305 2.55 -24.82 4.16
CA ALA A 305 1.79 -23.64 3.73
C ALA A 305 0.35 -23.93 3.24
N ASP A 306 0.00 -25.21 3.04
CA ASP A 306 -1.28 -25.64 2.47
C ASP A 306 -2.36 -25.90 3.53
N THR A 307 -1.98 -25.95 4.81
CA THR A 307 -2.89 -26.13 5.95
C THR A 307 -2.69 -24.99 6.94
N SER A 308 -3.66 -24.80 7.81
CA SER A 308 -3.52 -23.82 8.89
C SER A 308 -4.20 -24.30 10.15
N SER A 309 -3.75 -23.79 11.28
CA SER A 309 -4.27 -24.10 12.60
C SER A 309 -4.76 -22.82 13.25
N ILE A 310 -6.00 -22.82 13.72
CA ILE A 310 -6.56 -21.70 14.47
C ILE A 310 -6.37 -21.96 15.96
N TYR A 311 -5.80 -20.98 16.66
CA TYR A 311 -5.55 -21.02 18.09
C TYR A 311 -6.30 -19.88 18.78
N PHE A 312 -6.79 -20.17 19.99
CA PHE A 312 -7.50 -19.22 20.84
C PHE A 312 -6.72 -19.04 22.14
N PHE A 313 -6.38 -17.79 22.46
CA PHE A 313 -5.73 -17.40 23.69
C PHE A 313 -6.60 -16.40 24.44
N ASP A 314 -6.47 -16.33 25.76
CA ASP A 314 -7.02 -15.19 26.49
C ASP A 314 -6.12 -13.95 26.31
N HIS A 315 -6.55 -12.81 26.82
CA HIS A 315 -5.75 -11.57 26.73
C HIS A 315 -4.47 -11.58 27.58
N ARG A 316 -4.21 -12.66 28.36
CA ARG A 316 -2.97 -12.92 29.08
C ARG A 316 -1.98 -13.77 28.26
N GLY A 317 -2.37 -14.23 27.07
CA GLY A 317 -1.55 -15.10 26.23
C GLY A 317 -1.64 -16.57 26.60
N LEU A 318 -2.59 -16.98 27.45
CA LEU A 318 -2.76 -18.38 27.82
C LEU A 318 -3.69 -19.07 26.81
N LYS A 319 -3.22 -20.16 26.21
CA LYS A 319 -4.02 -20.99 25.29
C LYS A 319 -5.27 -21.50 26.00
N GLN A 320 -6.43 -21.33 25.38
CA GLN A 320 -7.74 -21.62 26.01
C GLN A 320 -8.38 -22.91 25.53
N ALA A 321 -8.09 -23.35 24.31
CA ALA A 321 -8.68 -24.54 23.71
C ALA A 321 -7.65 -25.31 22.89
N ASP A 322 -7.98 -26.55 22.56
CA ASP A 322 -7.23 -27.35 21.61
C ASP A 322 -7.18 -26.67 20.24
N THR A 323 -6.15 -27.03 19.48
CA THR A 323 -5.89 -26.45 18.17
C THR A 323 -6.99 -26.85 17.19
N CYS A 324 -7.61 -25.88 16.51
CA CYS A 324 -8.61 -26.16 15.49
C CYS A 324 -7.93 -26.26 14.12
N LEU A 325 -7.68 -27.49 13.67
CA LEU A 325 -7.07 -27.77 12.37
C LEU A 325 -8.01 -27.36 11.23
N GLN A 326 -7.46 -26.65 10.23
CA GLN A 326 -8.13 -26.31 8.99
C GLN A 326 -7.49 -27.09 7.84
N ASN A 327 -8.31 -27.73 7.03
CA ASN A 327 -7.86 -28.47 5.83
C ASN A 327 -7.53 -27.54 4.65
N PHE A 328 -7.38 -26.25 4.91
CA PHE A 328 -7.06 -25.22 3.94
C PHE A 328 -6.24 -24.10 4.62
N PRO A 329 -5.52 -23.29 3.83
CA PRO A 329 -4.78 -22.16 4.37
C PRO A 329 -5.72 -20.98 4.58
N VAL A 330 -5.87 -20.58 5.84
CA VAL A 330 -6.57 -19.36 6.22
C VAL A 330 -5.64 -18.17 6.02
N ARG A 331 -5.94 -17.32 5.04
CA ARG A 331 -5.09 -16.16 4.69
C ARG A 331 -5.30 -14.97 5.61
N GLN A 332 -6.52 -14.76 6.09
CA GLN A 332 -6.82 -13.72 7.06
C GLN A 332 -8.00 -14.15 7.92
N LEU A 333 -7.98 -13.76 9.20
CA LEU A 333 -9.13 -13.74 10.09
C LEU A 333 -9.44 -12.29 10.49
N SER A 334 -10.72 -12.00 10.67
CA SER A 334 -11.19 -10.72 11.21
C SER A 334 -12.38 -10.94 12.12
N ALA A 335 -12.25 -10.60 13.40
CA ALA A 335 -13.35 -10.69 14.35
C ALA A 335 -14.31 -9.52 14.17
N ASP A 336 -15.59 -9.83 14.13
CA ASP A 336 -16.68 -8.87 14.01
C ASP A 336 -17.66 -9.08 15.17
N VAL A 337 -17.45 -8.28 16.20
CA VAL A 337 -18.23 -8.35 17.45
C VAL A 337 -19.68 -7.91 17.24
N SER A 338 -19.92 -6.98 16.31
CA SER A 338 -21.25 -6.46 16.01
C SER A 338 -22.14 -7.52 15.36
N CYS A 339 -21.61 -8.26 14.39
CA CYS A 339 -22.33 -9.37 13.76
C CYS A 339 -22.15 -10.70 14.49
N LYS A 340 -21.30 -10.77 15.52
CA LYS A 340 -20.89 -12.01 16.22
C LYS A 340 -20.34 -13.07 15.25
N CYS A 341 -19.53 -12.63 14.31
CA CYS A 341 -18.91 -13.48 13.29
C CYS A 341 -17.38 -13.40 13.34
N LEU A 342 -16.71 -14.50 13.01
CA LEU A 342 -15.30 -14.55 12.70
C LEU A 342 -15.15 -14.74 11.20
N TRP A 343 -14.81 -13.65 10.49
CA TRP A 343 -14.61 -13.67 9.04
C TRP A 343 -13.27 -14.32 8.70
N GLY A 344 -13.22 -15.05 7.59
CA GLY A 344 -12.02 -15.69 7.09
C GLY A 344 -11.88 -15.66 5.57
N ILE A 345 -10.65 -15.76 5.07
CA ILE A 345 -10.34 -15.98 3.66
C ILE A 345 -9.77 -17.38 3.48
N ASP A 346 -10.46 -18.22 2.70
CA ASP A 346 -9.95 -19.50 2.21
C ASP A 346 -9.10 -19.26 0.96
N ARG A 347 -7.78 -19.46 1.09
CA ARG A 347 -6.82 -19.20 0.02
C ARG A 347 -6.99 -20.13 -1.18
N HIS A 348 -7.38 -21.39 -0.96
CA HIS A 348 -7.50 -22.38 -2.04
C HIS A 348 -8.80 -22.19 -2.82
N GLN A 349 -9.88 -21.88 -2.14
CA GLN A 349 -11.20 -21.76 -2.77
C GLN A 349 -11.49 -20.35 -3.28
N HIS A 350 -10.62 -19.36 -3.00
CA HIS A 350 -10.84 -17.95 -3.29
C HIS A 350 -12.21 -17.50 -2.78
N LEU A 351 -12.46 -17.78 -1.50
CA LEU A 351 -13.75 -17.60 -0.85
C LEU A 351 -13.57 -16.78 0.42
N VAL A 352 -14.50 -15.86 0.68
CA VAL A 352 -14.71 -15.31 2.02
C VAL A 352 -15.80 -16.11 2.70
N TYR A 353 -15.52 -16.52 3.93
CA TYR A 353 -16.43 -17.27 4.78
C TYR A 353 -16.54 -16.60 6.14
N TYR A 354 -17.48 -17.05 6.97
CA TYR A 354 -17.50 -16.74 8.39
C TYR A 354 -17.83 -17.96 9.23
N ASN A 355 -17.34 -17.93 10.45
CA ASN A 355 -17.79 -18.76 11.55
C ASN A 355 -18.60 -17.91 12.53
N GLN A 356 -19.42 -18.54 13.37
CA GLN A 356 -19.93 -17.85 14.55
C GLN A 356 -18.76 -17.49 15.47
N LEU A 357 -18.81 -16.32 16.11
CA LEU A 357 -17.78 -15.88 17.04
C LEU A 357 -17.98 -16.57 18.41
N PRO A 358 -17.04 -17.39 18.92
CA PRO A 358 -17.19 -18.04 20.21
C PRO A 358 -17.11 -17.02 21.35
N MET A 359 -18.07 -17.07 22.27
CA MET A 359 -18.13 -16.17 23.44
C MET A 359 -17.45 -16.77 24.68
N ASN A 360 -17.17 -18.07 24.67
CA ASN A 360 -16.48 -18.80 25.72
C ASN A 360 -15.78 -20.04 25.14
N VAL A 361 -14.97 -20.70 25.95
CA VAL A 361 -14.10 -21.81 25.52
C VAL A 361 -14.91 -23.00 25.01
N GLN A 362 -16.04 -23.29 25.64
CA GLN A 362 -16.91 -24.42 25.31
C GLN A 362 -17.56 -24.28 23.93
N GLN A 363 -17.73 -23.06 23.43
CA GLN A 363 -18.30 -22.79 22.12
C GLN A 363 -17.30 -22.93 20.98
N ILE A 364 -15.99 -22.91 21.25
CA ILE A 364 -14.94 -22.88 20.21
C ILE A 364 -15.09 -24.02 19.18
N PRO A 365 -15.23 -25.30 19.57
CA PRO A 365 -15.33 -26.40 18.61
C PRO A 365 -16.52 -26.23 17.66
N ASN A 366 -17.71 -26.01 18.22
CA ASN A 366 -18.94 -25.84 17.44
C ASN A 366 -18.87 -24.62 16.52
N CYS A 367 -18.34 -23.49 17.01
CA CYS A 367 -18.25 -22.27 16.21
C CYS A 367 -17.32 -22.44 14.99
N ILE A 368 -16.18 -23.13 15.15
CA ILE A 368 -15.21 -23.29 14.07
C ILE A 368 -15.62 -24.38 13.07
N GLU A 369 -16.26 -25.45 13.54
CA GLU A 369 -16.77 -26.53 12.68
C GLU A 369 -17.87 -26.04 11.73
N HIS A 370 -18.73 -25.13 12.20
CA HIS A 370 -19.82 -24.57 11.38
C HIS A 370 -19.32 -23.36 10.60
N ARG A 371 -18.82 -23.64 9.39
CA ARG A 371 -18.43 -22.63 8.40
C ARG A 371 -19.59 -22.30 7.48
N GLU A 372 -19.84 -21.00 7.28
CA GLU A 372 -20.76 -20.51 6.26
C GLU A 372 -20.02 -19.72 5.18
N ASP A 373 -20.29 -20.07 3.93
CA ASP A 373 -19.74 -19.36 2.79
C ASP A 373 -20.46 -18.00 2.62
N PHE A 374 -19.67 -16.91 2.54
CA PHE A 374 -20.20 -15.57 2.30
C PHE A 374 -20.24 -15.26 0.81
N ILE A 375 -19.08 -15.23 0.17
CA ILE A 375 -18.97 -15.00 -1.27
C ILE A 375 -17.79 -15.78 -1.84
N LYS A 376 -18.06 -16.49 -2.93
CA LYS A 376 -17.06 -17.25 -3.69
C LYS A 376 -16.69 -16.47 -4.94
N PHE A 377 -15.41 -16.23 -5.11
CA PHE A 377 -14.90 -15.50 -6.25
C PHE A 377 -14.56 -16.43 -7.41
N THR A 378 -14.56 -15.88 -8.62
CA THR A 378 -14.02 -16.58 -9.78
C THR A 378 -12.50 -16.70 -9.64
N ARG A 379 -11.86 -17.64 -10.36
CA ARG A 379 -10.40 -17.84 -10.30
C ARG A 379 -9.57 -16.60 -10.62
N ASN A 380 -10.18 -15.60 -11.26
CA ASN A 380 -9.50 -14.36 -11.63
C ASN A 380 -9.45 -13.34 -10.48
N PHE A 381 -10.23 -13.53 -9.42
CA PHE A 381 -10.22 -12.66 -8.25
C PHE A 381 -9.68 -13.44 -7.05
N GLU A 382 -8.43 -13.17 -6.69
CA GLU A 382 -7.77 -13.79 -5.54
C GLU A 382 -7.88 -12.86 -4.32
N PRO A 383 -8.81 -13.11 -3.38
CA PRO A 383 -8.95 -12.27 -2.19
C PRO A 383 -7.72 -12.40 -1.30
N ILE A 384 -7.20 -11.26 -0.84
CA ILE A 384 -6.02 -11.20 0.04
C ILE A 384 -6.27 -10.52 1.38
N ARG A 385 -7.21 -9.57 1.41
CA ARG A 385 -7.53 -8.81 2.62
C ARG A 385 -9.02 -8.55 2.78
N ILE A 386 -9.47 -8.55 4.03
CA ILE A 386 -10.78 -8.12 4.49
C ILE A 386 -10.61 -6.92 5.43
N ALA A 387 -11.45 -5.91 5.24
CA ALA A 387 -11.75 -4.88 6.23
C ALA A 387 -13.26 -4.83 6.43
N GLN A 388 -13.74 -4.44 7.60
CA GLN A 388 -15.16 -4.51 7.93
C GLN A 388 -15.55 -3.41 8.91
N ASN A 389 -16.79 -2.92 8.78
CA ASN A 389 -17.45 -2.01 9.72
C ASN A 389 -18.79 -2.64 10.14
N GLN A 390 -19.73 -1.91 10.76
CA GLN A 390 -20.97 -2.53 11.26
C GLN A 390 -21.87 -3.16 10.17
N THR A 391 -21.88 -2.61 8.94
CA THR A 391 -22.84 -3.00 7.89
C THR A 391 -22.18 -3.67 6.68
N SER A 392 -20.89 -3.43 6.48
CA SER A 392 -20.20 -3.64 5.22
C SER A 392 -18.89 -4.37 5.40
N ILE A 393 -18.49 -5.11 4.37
CA ILE A 393 -17.22 -5.81 4.28
C ILE A 393 -16.52 -5.44 2.97
N ALA A 394 -15.32 -4.88 3.08
CA ALA A 394 -14.47 -4.57 1.94
C ALA A 394 -13.46 -5.70 1.74
N ILE A 395 -13.24 -6.08 0.49
CA ILE A 395 -12.36 -7.19 0.09
C ILE A 395 -11.39 -6.70 -0.98
N ILE A 396 -10.09 -6.89 -0.76
CA ILE A 396 -9.05 -6.55 -1.75
C ILE A 396 -8.56 -7.79 -2.48
N GLU A 397 -8.37 -7.62 -3.78
CA GLU A 397 -7.76 -8.60 -4.69
C GLU A 397 -6.24 -8.47 -4.79
N ARG A 398 -5.55 -9.59 -4.99
CA ARG A 398 -4.09 -9.63 -5.17
C ARG A 398 -3.58 -8.90 -6.42
N ASN A 399 -4.22 -9.11 -7.57
CA ASN A 399 -3.59 -8.82 -8.87
C ASN A 399 -4.16 -7.56 -9.53
N SER A 400 -5.46 -7.35 -9.42
CA SER A 400 -6.14 -6.28 -10.15
C SER A 400 -6.17 -4.94 -9.43
N GLN A 401 -5.57 -4.83 -8.24
CA GLN A 401 -5.61 -3.60 -7.43
C GLN A 401 -7.05 -3.12 -7.15
N ARG A 402 -7.98 -4.08 -7.02
CA ARG A 402 -9.40 -3.83 -6.85
C ARG A 402 -9.80 -4.01 -5.40
N ALA A 403 -10.64 -3.11 -4.91
CA ALA A 403 -11.35 -3.25 -3.65
C ALA A 403 -12.85 -3.33 -3.95
N GLN A 404 -13.51 -4.39 -3.47
CA GLN A 404 -14.95 -4.58 -3.61
C GLN A 404 -15.62 -4.46 -2.26
N LEU A 405 -16.67 -3.67 -2.18
CA LEU A 405 -17.45 -3.45 -0.96
C LEU A 405 -18.76 -4.22 -1.04
N PHE A 406 -19.10 -4.96 0.01
CA PHE A 406 -20.31 -5.77 0.10
C PHE A 406 -21.12 -5.44 1.34
N ASP A 407 -22.44 -5.50 1.22
CA ASP A 407 -23.35 -5.44 2.34
C ASP A 407 -23.38 -6.81 3.04
N LYS A 408 -23.12 -6.83 4.35
CA LYS A 408 -23.01 -8.08 5.11
C LYS A 408 -24.32 -8.87 5.18
N ARG A 409 -25.46 -8.18 5.18
CA ARG A 409 -26.78 -8.80 5.38
C ARG A 409 -27.30 -9.40 4.08
N THR A 410 -27.20 -8.65 3.00
CA THR A 410 -27.76 -9.01 1.68
C THR A 410 -26.76 -9.75 0.81
N LYS A 411 -25.46 -9.72 1.17
CA LYS A 411 -24.33 -10.25 0.39
C LYS A 411 -24.17 -9.58 -0.98
N LYS A 412 -24.89 -8.48 -1.24
CA LYS A 412 -24.82 -7.74 -2.51
C LYS A 412 -23.61 -6.82 -2.51
N LYS A 413 -22.96 -6.71 -3.67
CA LYS A 413 -21.92 -5.72 -3.92
C LYS A 413 -22.55 -4.33 -3.85
N ILE A 414 -22.02 -3.47 -2.98
CA ILE A 414 -22.41 -2.06 -2.84
C ILE A 414 -21.65 -1.24 -3.87
N ASP A 415 -20.33 -1.39 -3.89
CA ASP A 415 -19.44 -0.57 -4.69
C ASP A 415 -18.16 -1.33 -5.06
N GLU A 416 -17.41 -0.79 -6.01
CA GLU A 416 -16.15 -1.33 -6.48
C GLU A 416 -15.19 -0.19 -6.88
N VAL A 417 -14.04 -0.18 -6.22
CA VAL A 417 -12.95 0.72 -6.57
C VAL A 417 -11.96 -0.04 -7.45
N GLU A 418 -11.89 0.36 -8.71
CA GLU A 418 -10.98 -0.16 -9.73
C GLU A 418 -10.12 0.98 -10.31
N ASN A 419 -8.92 0.66 -10.80
CA ASN A 419 -8.04 1.57 -11.55
C ASN A 419 -7.54 2.84 -10.86
N LEU A 420 -8.01 3.18 -9.66
CA LEU A 420 -7.57 4.35 -8.89
C LEU A 420 -6.07 4.35 -8.60
N LEU A 421 -5.46 3.17 -8.62
CA LEU A 421 -4.04 2.93 -8.35
C LEU A 421 -3.16 2.95 -9.61
N ARG A 422 -3.74 2.82 -10.82
CA ARG A 422 -2.97 2.90 -12.08
C ARG A 422 -2.50 4.32 -12.37
N SER A 423 -3.28 5.33 -11.99
CA SER A 423 -2.91 6.75 -12.17
C SER A 423 -1.74 7.18 -11.29
N LYS A 424 -1.50 6.48 -10.17
CA LYS A 424 -0.38 6.72 -9.25
C LYS A 424 0.90 5.96 -9.60
N GLY A 425 0.92 5.24 -10.73
CA GLY A 425 2.08 4.77 -11.52
C GLY A 425 3.10 3.84 -10.85
N ILE A 426 3.58 4.23 -9.66
CA ILE A 426 4.63 3.57 -8.90
C ILE A 426 4.04 2.84 -7.68
N PHE A 427 2.89 3.24 -7.14
CA PHE A 427 2.33 2.58 -5.94
C PHE A 427 1.41 1.41 -6.29
N ARG A 428 1.60 0.26 -5.63
CA ARG A 428 0.79 -0.94 -5.82
C ARG A 428 0.34 -1.56 -4.49
N LEU A 429 -0.79 -2.27 -4.52
CA LEU A 429 -1.16 -3.23 -3.47
C LEU A 429 -0.22 -4.44 -3.58
N TRP A 430 0.98 -4.35 -3.02
CA TRP A 430 2.01 -5.37 -3.22
C TRP A 430 1.96 -6.43 -2.12
N ASN A 431 1.62 -7.67 -2.49
CA ASN A 431 1.55 -8.78 -1.54
C ASN A 431 2.88 -9.56 -1.45
N VAL A 432 4.03 -8.88 -1.53
CA VAL A 432 5.30 -9.59 -1.42
C VAL A 432 5.58 -9.81 0.06
N LEU A 433 5.28 -11.05 0.49
CA LEU A 433 5.89 -11.70 1.64
C LEU A 433 7.40 -11.86 1.40
N VAL A 434 8.14 -10.75 1.23
CA VAL A 434 9.56 -10.78 1.59
C VAL A 434 9.53 -10.88 3.10
N ILE A 435 10.11 -11.96 3.64
CA ILE A 435 10.17 -12.28 5.06
C ILE A 435 10.37 -11.00 5.89
N GLY A 436 9.28 -10.46 6.48
CA GLY A 436 9.30 -9.24 7.30
C GLY A 436 8.61 -7.98 6.73
N VAL A 437 8.12 -7.97 5.48
CA VAL A 437 7.39 -6.84 4.91
C VAL A 437 5.88 -7.05 5.05
N VAL A 438 5.24 -6.08 5.71
CA VAL A 438 3.81 -6.09 6.01
C VAL A 438 3.03 -5.71 4.75
N GLY A 439 2.45 -6.73 4.08
CA GLY A 439 1.65 -6.57 2.86
C GLY A 439 0.45 -5.62 3.02
N PRO A 440 -0.37 -5.45 1.97
CA PRO A 440 -1.32 -4.35 1.89
C PRO A 440 -2.27 -4.34 3.09
N ARG A 441 -2.55 -3.13 3.57
CA ARG A 441 -3.47 -2.87 4.67
C ARG A 441 -4.65 -2.08 4.15
N MET A 442 -5.84 -2.51 4.57
CA MET A 442 -7.09 -1.82 4.30
C MET A 442 -7.85 -1.73 5.60
N MET A 443 -8.51 -0.60 5.78
CA MET A 443 -9.40 -0.35 6.89
C MET A 443 -10.65 0.30 6.36
N LEU A 444 -11.79 0.01 6.98
CA LEU A 444 -13.09 0.51 6.59
C LEU A 444 -13.67 1.27 7.77
N ARG A 445 -14.03 2.53 7.56
CA ARG A 445 -14.70 3.35 8.58
C ARG A 445 -16.20 3.10 8.58
N ASP A 446 -16.89 3.67 9.58
CA ASP A 446 -18.33 3.48 9.76
C ASP A 446 -19.18 4.04 8.61
N ASP A 447 -18.70 5.06 7.91
CA ASP A 447 -19.35 5.69 6.75
C ASP A 447 -19.01 5.01 5.40
N ASN A 448 -18.35 3.84 5.45
CA ASN A 448 -17.78 3.13 4.30
C ASN A 448 -16.62 3.82 3.59
N SER A 449 -16.08 4.93 4.11
CA SER A 449 -14.79 5.43 3.66
C SER A 449 -13.68 4.41 3.94
N MET A 450 -12.70 4.35 3.06
CA MET A 450 -11.64 3.35 3.07
C MET A 450 -10.28 3.99 3.26
N VAL A 451 -9.43 3.37 4.06
CA VAL A 451 -8.02 3.73 4.16
C VAL A 451 -7.19 2.59 3.58
N LEU A 452 -6.42 2.88 2.54
CA LEU A 452 -5.57 1.94 1.82
C LEU A 452 -4.10 2.26 2.07
N LYS A 453 -3.32 1.23 2.44
CA LYS A 453 -1.85 1.29 2.43
C LYS A 453 -1.34 0.65 1.14
N LEU A 454 -0.57 1.41 0.40
CA LEU A 454 0.03 1.03 -0.88
C LEU A 454 1.54 1.05 -0.73
N ASP A 455 2.21 0.08 -1.34
CA ASP A 455 3.66 -0.03 -1.32
C ASP A 455 4.23 0.53 -2.62
N GLU A 456 5.34 1.25 -2.55
CA GLU A 456 6.07 1.69 -3.74
C GLU A 456 6.63 0.48 -4.51
N GLU A 457 6.38 0.41 -5.81
CA GLU A 457 6.91 -0.61 -6.71
C GLU A 457 8.41 -0.39 -6.87
N LEU A 458 9.17 -1.32 -6.29
CA LEU A 458 10.60 -1.36 -6.44
C LEU A 458 10.97 -2.08 -7.75
N PRO A 459 11.95 -1.57 -8.52
CA PRO A 459 12.49 -2.30 -9.65
C PRO A 459 12.92 -3.72 -9.22
N PRO A 460 12.68 -4.76 -10.03
CA PRO A 460 12.85 -6.16 -9.64
C PRO A 460 14.26 -6.55 -9.15
N ASN A 461 15.27 -5.70 -9.38
CA ASN A 461 16.67 -5.90 -8.97
C ASN A 461 17.18 -4.88 -7.95
N SER A 462 16.32 -4.00 -7.44
CA SER A 462 16.71 -3.06 -6.39
C SER A 462 16.78 -3.79 -5.05
N ARG A 463 17.89 -3.64 -4.32
CA ARG A 463 17.92 -4.01 -2.89
C ARG A 463 16.84 -3.21 -2.21
N PRO A 464 15.99 -3.78 -1.33
CA PRO A 464 14.86 -3.07 -0.76
C PRO A 464 15.38 -1.83 -0.04
N PRO A 465 15.27 -0.63 -0.65
CA PRO A 465 15.50 0.59 0.10
C PRO A 465 14.31 0.72 1.05
N SER A 466 14.33 1.72 1.93
CA SER A 466 13.14 2.12 2.67
C SER A 466 11.90 2.12 1.77
N ILE A 467 11.01 1.13 1.92
CA ILE A 467 9.79 1.07 1.14
C ILE A 467 8.99 2.31 1.55
N ASN A 468 8.83 3.23 0.61
CA ASN A 468 7.88 4.32 0.81
C ASN A 468 6.49 3.73 0.65
N HIS A 469 5.59 4.20 1.51
CA HIS A 469 4.20 3.84 1.44
C HIS A 469 3.39 5.07 1.10
N LEU A 470 2.34 4.87 0.32
CA LEU A 470 1.27 5.83 0.11
C LEU A 470 0.07 5.31 0.92
N ILE A 471 -0.41 6.12 1.85
CA ILE A 471 -1.69 5.88 2.51
C ILE A 471 -2.72 6.77 1.83
N LEU A 472 -3.76 6.15 1.30
CA LEU A 472 -4.82 6.82 0.57
C LEU A 472 -6.13 6.66 1.32
N GLU A 473 -6.79 7.78 1.62
CA GLU A 473 -8.14 7.82 2.14
C GLU A 473 -9.11 8.04 0.98
N LEU A 474 -10.08 7.13 0.86
CA LEU A 474 -11.16 7.18 -0.12
C LEU A 474 -12.46 7.46 0.62
N ASP A 475 -13.31 8.33 0.07
CA ASP A 475 -14.67 8.51 0.57
C ASP A 475 -15.56 7.28 0.31
N SER A 476 -16.83 7.37 0.68
CA SER A 476 -17.81 6.30 0.49
C SER A 476 -18.14 5.99 -0.97
N GLN A 477 -17.69 6.84 -1.92
CA GLN A 477 -17.84 6.66 -3.37
C GLN A 477 -16.52 6.18 -4.01
N GLY A 478 -15.51 5.87 -3.18
CA GLY A 478 -14.20 5.45 -3.65
C GLY A 478 -13.33 6.58 -4.18
N LEU A 479 -13.71 7.85 -4.04
CA LEU A 479 -12.90 8.97 -4.51
C LEU A 479 -11.84 9.35 -3.48
N PRO A 480 -10.60 9.65 -3.90
CA PRO A 480 -9.53 10.00 -2.97
C PRO A 480 -9.78 11.38 -2.37
N VAL A 481 -9.83 11.43 -1.04
CA VAL A 481 -10.07 12.66 -0.26
C VAL A 481 -8.87 13.12 0.54
N SER A 482 -7.96 12.21 0.89
CA SER A 482 -6.71 12.57 1.55
C SER A 482 -5.63 11.56 1.24
N GLN A 483 -4.37 11.97 1.36
CA GLN A 483 -3.24 11.06 1.19
C GLN A 483 -2.05 11.42 2.09
N ILE A 484 -1.30 10.39 2.46
CA ILE A 484 -0.05 10.49 3.21
C ILE A 484 1.04 9.80 2.40
N GLU A 485 2.08 10.53 2.00
CA GLU A 485 3.14 10.04 1.12
C GLU A 485 4.48 9.86 1.83
N ARG A 486 5.34 8.99 1.27
CA ARG A 486 6.77 8.84 1.61
C ARG A 486 7.07 8.45 3.06
N ILE A 487 6.25 7.57 3.63
CA ILE A 487 6.49 7.05 4.98
C ILE A 487 6.83 5.56 4.93
N SER A 488 7.87 5.13 5.66
CA SER A 488 8.09 3.71 5.97
C SER A 488 7.20 3.25 7.13
N VAL A 489 5.99 2.78 6.78
CA VAL A 489 4.95 2.31 7.70
C VAL A 489 4.97 0.78 7.80
N TYR A 490 5.26 0.30 8.99
CA TYR A 490 5.25 -1.12 9.33
C TYR A 490 3.90 -1.58 9.88
N GLY A 491 3.15 -0.68 10.51
CA GLY A 491 1.83 -0.98 11.06
C GLY A 491 0.83 0.13 10.76
N LEU A 492 -0.41 -0.26 10.47
CA LEU A 492 -1.52 0.65 10.20
C LEU A 492 -2.77 0.10 10.89
N VAL A 493 -3.43 0.92 11.70
CA VAL A 493 -4.70 0.55 12.38
C VAL A 493 -5.57 1.80 12.58
N LEU A 494 -6.89 1.63 12.53
CA LEU A 494 -7.84 2.68 12.92
C LEU A 494 -7.97 2.70 14.43
N GLY A 495 -7.69 3.86 15.02
CA GLY A 495 -7.94 4.17 16.40
C GLY A 495 -9.44 4.24 16.73
N PRO A 496 -9.77 4.31 18.02
CA PRO A 496 -11.16 4.32 18.48
C PRO A 496 -11.96 5.55 18.07
N ASN A 497 -11.28 6.66 17.77
CA ASN A 497 -11.90 7.90 17.27
C ASN A 497 -11.80 7.98 15.73
N GLN A 498 -11.62 6.85 15.05
CA GLN A 498 -11.41 6.74 13.60
C GLN A 498 -10.11 7.42 13.10
N GLU A 499 -9.20 7.77 14.01
CA GLU A 499 -7.89 8.30 13.66
C GLU A 499 -6.99 7.21 13.08
N ILE A 500 -6.08 7.58 12.18
CA ILE A 500 -5.14 6.63 11.60
C ILE A 500 -3.89 6.55 12.49
N LEU A 501 -3.61 5.38 13.06
CA LEU A 501 -2.40 5.13 13.83
C LEU A 501 -1.35 4.43 12.97
N LEU A 502 -0.16 5.03 12.87
CA LEU A 502 0.96 4.57 12.05
C LEU A 502 2.12 4.08 12.91
N GLY A 503 2.57 2.85 12.67
CA GLY A 503 3.82 2.32 13.22
C GLY A 503 4.99 2.58 12.27
N CYS A 504 5.94 3.42 12.65
CA CYS A 504 7.11 3.80 11.83
C CYS A 504 8.43 3.49 12.57
N LYS A 505 9.54 3.33 11.84
CA LYS A 505 10.87 3.07 12.44
C LYS A 505 11.52 4.38 12.93
N LYS A 506 11.92 4.42 14.21
CA LYS A 506 12.50 5.60 14.89
C LYS A 506 13.68 6.25 14.14
N HIS A 507 14.55 5.45 13.52
CA HIS A 507 15.78 5.95 12.89
C HIS A 507 15.59 6.64 11.53
N GLN A 508 14.38 6.65 10.96
CA GLN A 508 14.10 7.31 9.67
C GLN A 508 13.45 8.69 9.81
N GLN A 509 13.06 9.12 11.01
CA GLN A 509 12.37 10.38 11.22
C GLN A 509 13.29 11.50 11.71
N ASN A 510 14.18 11.95 10.82
CA ASN A 510 14.30 13.38 10.54
C ASN A 510 13.40 13.79 9.35
N GLY A 511 12.63 12.85 8.78
CA GLY A 511 11.80 13.05 7.59
C GLY A 511 10.46 13.72 7.86
N LEU A 512 10.09 14.62 6.95
CA LEU A 512 8.78 15.24 6.81
C LEU A 512 7.71 14.17 6.55
N ILE A 513 6.57 14.24 7.24
CA ILE A 513 5.36 13.52 6.80
C ILE A 513 4.57 14.49 5.91
N GLU A 514 4.42 14.14 4.64
CA GLU A 514 3.62 14.93 3.70
C GLU A 514 2.16 14.45 3.75
N CYS A 515 1.27 15.30 4.24
CA CYS A 515 -0.17 15.07 4.23
C CYS A 515 -0.84 16.05 3.28
N TYR A 516 -1.69 15.52 2.41
CA TYR A 516 -2.50 16.29 1.47
C TYR A 516 -3.97 16.05 1.86
N ILE A 517 -4.69 17.13 2.15
CA ILE A 517 -6.11 17.15 2.50
C ILE A 517 -6.84 17.94 1.42
#